data_AF-A0A970CYY5-F1
#
_entry.id   AF-A0A970CYY5-F1
#
_cell.length_a   1.000
_cell.length_b   1.000
_cell.length_c   1.000
_cell.angle_alpha   90.00
_cell.angle_beta   90.00
_cell.angle_gamma   90.00
#
_symmetry.space_group_name_H-M   'P 1'
#
loop_
_entity.id
_entity.type
_entity.pdbx_description
1 polymer ?
#
loop_
_entity_poly.entity_id
_entity_poly.type
_entity_poly.pdbx_seq_one_letter_code
_entity_poly.pdbx_strand_id
1 'polypeptide(L)'
;MRKKKFPEINYSFMEKSTYRRKKKNTFLKVIVGLVLTVLAVYIGLYLFDRFGDFDIGDIFKKKENELIQEEVQETPVVTEVKEEEEQEEEQEPIEEKVEEPPAPKILPREMIALQASFFGIGNNDYEAKAKEFKEITGEDFNTAFMFNSDKELIPDEIIKDLSRDEASILRNEIYARHGYAFGQGRLASYFNLKTWYTSKTRAVELNEIEKQNVTNIYAYERSKGWK
;
A
#
# COMPACT_ATOMS: atom_id res chain seq x y z
N MET A 1 55.99 -41.30 46.11
CA MET A 1 54.90 -40.30 46.26
C MET A 1 55.47 -39.00 46.82
N ARG A 2 55.59 -37.95 46.00
CA ARG A 2 55.94 -36.58 46.45
C ARG A 2 54.71 -35.69 46.21
N LYS A 3 54.06 -35.23 47.27
CA LYS A 3 52.93 -34.28 47.19
C LYS A 3 53.49 -32.91 46.81
N LYS A 4 53.25 -32.45 45.57
CA LYS A 4 53.47 -31.06 45.18
C LYS A 4 52.35 -30.21 45.80
N LYS A 5 52.71 -29.28 46.70
CA LYS A 5 51.82 -28.22 47.18
C LYS A 5 51.54 -27.28 46.01
N PHE A 6 50.27 -27.07 45.69
CA PHE A 6 49.84 -25.99 44.81
C PHE A 6 49.75 -24.69 45.62
N PRO A 7 50.16 -23.53 45.06
CA PRO A 7 50.01 -22.25 45.74
C PRO A 7 48.54 -21.83 45.78
N GLU A 8 48.08 -21.36 46.94
CA GLU A 8 46.77 -20.73 47.10
C GLU A 8 46.75 -19.38 46.38
N ILE A 9 45.85 -19.24 45.42
CA ILE A 9 45.61 -17.99 44.72
C ILE A 9 44.75 -17.11 45.65
N ASN A 10 45.34 -16.02 46.15
CA ASN A 10 44.64 -15.04 46.98
C ASN A 10 43.79 -14.12 46.09
N TYR A 11 42.47 -14.26 46.17
CA TYR A 11 41.49 -13.53 45.33
C TYR A 11 41.14 -12.11 45.83
N SER A 12 41.84 -11.55 46.83
CA SER A 12 41.46 -10.25 47.42
C SER A 12 42.03 -9.00 46.72
N PHE A 13 42.73 -9.13 45.59
CA PHE A 13 43.41 -8.01 44.92
C PHE A 13 42.90 -7.72 43.49
N MET A 14 41.59 -7.83 43.24
CA MET A 14 41.07 -7.43 41.92
C MET A 14 39.69 -6.76 41.92
N GLU A 15 39.42 -5.91 42.90
CA GLU A 15 38.40 -4.87 42.80
C GLU A 15 39.06 -3.49 42.81
N LYS A 16 39.33 -2.95 41.61
CA LYS A 16 39.40 -1.51 41.30
C LYS A 16 39.71 -1.31 39.82
N SER A 17 38.75 -1.60 38.96
CA SER A 17 38.67 -0.98 37.62
C SER A 17 37.34 -0.23 37.52
N THR A 18 37.25 0.90 38.22
CA THR A 18 36.16 1.84 38.04
C THR A 18 36.22 2.43 36.63
N TYR A 19 35.38 1.90 35.74
CA TYR A 19 35.07 2.47 34.45
C TYR A 19 34.33 3.81 34.63
N ARG A 20 35.07 4.93 34.54
CA ARG A 20 34.50 6.27 34.38
C ARG A 20 34.69 6.76 32.95
N ARG A 21 33.65 6.62 32.12
CA ARG A 21 33.44 7.48 30.94
C ARG A 21 31.99 7.46 30.47
N LYS A 22 31.14 8.28 31.09
CA LYS A 22 29.81 8.64 30.58
C LYS A 22 29.59 10.14 30.72
N LYS A 23 30.13 10.92 29.78
CA LYS A 23 29.74 12.34 29.57
C LYS A 23 30.04 12.90 28.17
N LYS A 24 30.22 12.05 27.14
CA LYS A 24 30.48 12.51 25.77
C LYS A 24 29.25 12.42 24.84
N ASN A 25 28.23 11.64 25.21
CA ASN A 25 27.07 11.40 24.34
C ASN A 25 26.01 12.50 24.45
N THR A 26 25.95 13.24 25.56
CA THR A 26 25.04 14.39 25.70
C THR A 26 25.59 15.61 24.96
N PHE A 27 26.88 15.88 25.08
CA PHE A 27 27.54 16.99 24.37
C PHE A 27 27.45 16.82 22.84
N LEU A 28 27.69 15.60 22.34
CA LEU A 28 27.54 15.31 20.91
C LEU A 28 26.09 15.48 20.42
N LYS A 29 25.09 15.08 21.22
CA LYS A 29 23.67 15.30 20.89
C LYS A 29 23.28 16.78 20.81
N VAL A 30 23.83 17.61 21.71
CA VAL A 30 23.58 19.06 21.70
C VAL A 30 24.19 19.71 20.46
N ILE A 31 25.41 19.32 20.08
CA ILE A 31 26.06 19.83 18.86
C ILE A 31 25.30 19.42 17.61
N VAL A 32 24.89 18.15 17.49
CA VAL A 32 24.10 17.67 16.35
C VAL A 32 22.76 18.42 16.27
N GLY A 33 22.10 18.65 17.41
CA GLY A 33 20.88 19.45 17.47
C GLY A 33 21.08 20.87 16.94
N LEU A 34 22.13 21.57 17.40
CA LEU A 34 22.45 22.93 16.94
C LEU A 34 22.73 22.97 15.43
N VAL A 35 23.50 22.03 14.90
CA VAL A 35 23.79 21.95 13.45
C VAL A 35 22.52 21.73 12.64
N LEU A 36 21.61 20.85 13.10
CA LEU A 36 20.33 20.62 12.42
C LEU A 36 19.42 21.86 12.46
N THR A 37 19.39 22.61 13.56
CA THR A 37 18.59 23.84 13.64
C THR A 37 19.10 24.92 12.68
N VAL A 38 20.42 25.07 12.54
CA VAL A 38 21.00 26.04 11.59
C VAL A 38 20.72 25.61 10.14
N LEU A 39 20.81 24.32 9.84
CA LEU A 39 20.43 23.78 8.52
C LEU A 39 18.95 24.01 8.21
N ALA A 40 18.05 23.79 9.17
CA ALA A 40 16.63 24.01 8.97
C ALA A 40 16.30 25.50 8.71
N VAL A 41 16.95 26.42 9.43
CA VAL A 41 16.81 27.87 9.18
C VAL A 41 17.36 28.24 7.81
N TYR A 42 18.53 27.71 7.43
CA TYR A 42 19.12 27.96 6.10
C TYR A 42 18.22 27.43 4.97
N ILE A 43 17.69 26.20 5.11
CA ILE A 43 16.72 25.63 4.17
C ILE A 43 15.44 26.47 4.15
N GLY A 44 14.96 26.92 5.31
CA GLY A 44 13.79 27.80 5.41
C GLY A 44 13.97 29.12 4.65
N LEU A 45 15.10 29.79 4.81
CA LEU A 45 15.43 31.01 4.06
C LEU A 45 15.61 30.71 2.57
N TYR A 46 16.31 29.63 2.21
CA TYR A 46 16.47 29.23 0.81
C TYR A 46 15.14 28.90 0.12
N LEU A 47 14.20 28.27 0.85
CA LEU A 47 12.86 27.99 0.35
C LEU A 47 11.99 29.24 0.34
N PHE A 48 12.13 30.14 1.32
CA PHE A 48 11.41 31.41 1.37
C PHE A 48 11.81 32.33 0.20
N ASP A 49 13.09 32.42 -0.12
CA ASP A 49 13.57 33.19 -1.28
C ASP A 49 13.18 32.54 -2.62
N ARG A 50 12.96 31.22 -2.64
CA ARG A 50 12.64 30.46 -3.86
C ARG A 50 11.13 30.27 -4.10
N PHE A 51 10.33 30.26 -3.04
CA PHE A 51 8.90 29.93 -3.03
C PHE A 51 8.06 30.92 -2.20
N GLY A 52 8.57 32.11 -1.89
CA GLY A 52 7.93 33.12 -1.04
C GLY A 52 6.56 33.61 -1.50
N ASP A 53 6.15 33.28 -2.74
CA ASP A 53 4.84 33.61 -3.32
C ASP A 53 3.94 32.36 -3.50
N PHE A 54 4.15 31.27 -2.74
CA PHE A 54 3.20 30.15 -2.78
C PHE A 54 1.92 30.51 -2.01
N ASP A 55 1.02 31.21 -2.69
CA ASP A 55 -0.30 31.57 -2.21
C ASP A 55 -1.19 30.31 -2.16
N ILE A 56 -1.33 29.73 -0.96
CA ILE A 56 -2.14 28.53 -0.72
C ILE A 56 -3.62 28.78 -1.09
N GLY A 57 -4.04 30.06 -1.22
CA GLY A 57 -5.39 30.46 -1.61
C GLY A 57 -5.81 30.05 -3.02
N ASP A 58 -4.87 29.92 -3.96
CA ASP A 58 -5.21 29.62 -5.37
C ASP A 58 -5.49 28.13 -5.64
N ILE A 59 -5.01 27.24 -4.75
CA ILE A 59 -5.26 25.80 -4.84
C ILE A 59 -6.72 25.46 -4.49
N PHE A 60 -7.36 26.27 -3.63
CA PHE A 60 -8.74 26.05 -3.19
C PHE A 60 -9.78 26.79 -4.04
N LYS A 61 -9.39 27.78 -4.84
CA LYS A 61 -10.32 28.61 -5.63
C LYS A 61 -10.78 27.95 -6.93
N LYS A 62 -10.07 26.95 -7.45
CA LYS A 62 -10.41 26.28 -8.71
C LYS A 62 -11.48 25.20 -8.57
N LYS A 63 -11.87 24.81 -7.35
CA LYS A 63 -12.79 23.69 -7.11
C LYS A 63 -14.22 24.09 -6.72
N GLU A 64 -14.55 25.38 -6.71
CA GLU A 64 -15.84 25.88 -6.20
C GLU A 64 -16.72 26.55 -7.26
N ASN A 65 -16.26 26.69 -8.51
CA ASN A 65 -17.00 27.41 -9.57
C ASN A 65 -17.73 26.53 -10.60
N GLU A 66 -17.83 25.21 -10.40
CA GLU A 66 -18.50 24.31 -11.37
C GLU A 66 -19.76 23.62 -10.84
N LEU A 67 -20.22 23.93 -9.63
CA LEU A 67 -21.48 23.38 -9.11
C LEU A 67 -22.43 24.48 -8.63
N ILE A 68 -23.45 24.71 -9.47
CA ILE A 68 -24.84 25.16 -9.17
C ILE A 68 -24.98 26.65 -8.72
N GLN A 69 -25.88 27.51 -9.21
CA GLN A 69 -27.22 27.49 -9.83
C GLN A 69 -27.33 28.76 -10.71
N GLU A 70 -28.20 28.93 -11.72
CA GLU A 70 -29.67 29.13 -11.65
C GLU A 70 -30.08 29.41 -13.13
N GLU A 71 -30.96 28.63 -13.75
CA GLU A 71 -32.40 28.88 -13.85
C GLU A 71 -32.81 30.00 -14.84
N VAL A 72 -33.40 29.55 -15.96
CA VAL A 72 -34.53 30.10 -16.74
C VAL A 72 -34.51 31.59 -17.12
N GLN A 73 -34.48 31.84 -18.44
CA GLN A 73 -35.33 32.89 -19.03
C GLN A 73 -35.74 32.52 -20.46
N GLU A 74 -37.03 32.71 -20.71
CA GLU A 74 -37.82 32.27 -21.85
C GLU A 74 -37.46 32.97 -23.19
N THR A 75 -37.99 32.39 -24.25
CA THR A 75 -37.82 32.70 -25.68
C THR A 75 -38.37 34.08 -26.11
N PRO A 76 -38.12 34.50 -27.37
CA PRO A 76 -39.18 34.27 -28.36
C PRO A 76 -38.70 33.85 -29.77
N VAL A 77 -39.45 32.89 -30.33
CA VAL A 77 -40.08 32.85 -31.67
C VAL A 77 -39.21 33.17 -32.91
N VAL A 78 -39.07 32.21 -33.83
CA VAL A 78 -39.67 32.21 -35.20
C VAL A 78 -38.98 31.14 -36.07
N THR A 79 -39.74 30.07 -36.33
CA THR A 79 -39.85 29.24 -37.54
C THR A 79 -38.63 28.98 -38.43
N GLU A 80 -38.26 27.71 -38.59
CA GLU A 80 -38.45 27.06 -39.88
C GLU A 80 -38.61 25.54 -39.68
N VAL A 81 -39.73 25.03 -40.18
CA VAL A 81 -40.12 23.63 -40.22
C VAL A 81 -39.40 22.99 -41.40
N LYS A 82 -38.77 21.83 -41.19
CA LYS A 82 -38.74 20.82 -42.24
C LYS A 82 -38.81 19.42 -41.62
N GLU A 83 -40.01 18.89 -41.70
CA GLU A 83 -40.37 17.48 -41.58
C GLU A 83 -39.59 16.66 -42.62
N GLU A 84 -38.99 15.55 -42.19
CA GLU A 84 -38.94 14.30 -42.96
C GLU A 84 -39.15 13.15 -41.95
N GLU A 85 -40.39 12.64 -41.89
CA GLU A 85 -40.73 11.23 -41.61
C GLU A 85 -39.96 10.37 -42.65
N GLU A 86 -39.55 9.12 -42.49
CA GLU A 86 -40.08 7.90 -41.86
C GLU A 86 -38.91 6.89 -42.13
N GLN A 87 -38.59 5.84 -41.38
CA GLN A 87 -39.35 4.59 -41.24
C GLN A 87 -38.67 3.73 -40.16
N GLU A 88 -39.52 3.15 -39.31
CA GLU A 88 -39.21 2.00 -38.47
C GLU A 88 -38.93 0.78 -39.36
N GLU A 89 -37.81 0.09 -39.10
CA GLU A 89 -37.68 -1.32 -39.42
C GLU A 89 -37.41 -2.06 -38.11
N GLU A 90 -38.47 -2.72 -37.65
CA GLU A 90 -38.51 -3.59 -36.48
C GLU A 90 -37.76 -4.89 -36.82
N GLN A 91 -36.60 -5.11 -36.19
CA GLN A 91 -35.97 -6.43 -36.13
C GLN A 91 -35.67 -6.78 -34.68
N GLU A 92 -36.49 -7.70 -34.16
CA GLU A 92 -36.27 -8.39 -32.88
C GLU A 92 -35.00 -9.27 -32.91
N PRO A 93 -34.46 -9.63 -31.72
CA PRO A 93 -33.03 -9.72 -31.47
C PRO A 93 -32.43 -11.06 -31.88
N ILE A 94 -31.28 -11.02 -32.56
CA ILE A 94 -30.41 -12.19 -32.71
C ILE A 94 -29.64 -12.33 -31.39
N GLU A 95 -30.13 -13.24 -30.55
CA GLU A 95 -29.48 -13.72 -29.33
C GLU A 95 -28.22 -14.52 -29.73
N GLU A 96 -27.14 -13.82 -30.07
CA GLU A 96 -25.81 -14.43 -30.09
C GLU A 96 -25.31 -14.48 -28.65
N LYS A 97 -25.55 -15.64 -28.03
CA LYS A 97 -24.96 -16.07 -26.78
C LYS A 97 -23.43 -16.15 -26.94
N VAL A 98 -22.77 -15.00 -26.85
CA VAL A 98 -21.38 -14.94 -26.43
C VAL A 98 -21.42 -15.30 -24.95
N GLU A 99 -21.22 -16.59 -24.65
CA GLU A 99 -20.83 -16.97 -23.30
C GLU A 99 -19.51 -16.26 -23.01
N GLU A 100 -19.60 -15.12 -22.32
CA GLU A 100 -18.49 -14.59 -21.57
C GLU A 100 -17.87 -15.77 -20.79
N PRO A 101 -16.53 -15.94 -20.83
CA PRO A 101 -15.89 -16.92 -19.96
C PRO A 101 -16.39 -16.67 -18.54
N PRO A 102 -16.83 -17.70 -17.79
CA PRO A 102 -17.59 -17.51 -16.57
C PRO A 102 -16.83 -16.57 -15.65
N ALA A 103 -17.39 -15.37 -15.45
CA ALA A 103 -16.87 -14.37 -14.54
C ALA A 103 -16.61 -15.04 -13.17
N PRO A 104 -15.51 -14.70 -12.48
CA PRO A 104 -15.24 -15.26 -11.17
C PRO A 104 -16.46 -14.99 -10.28
N LYS A 105 -17.03 -16.05 -9.70
CA LYS A 105 -18.23 -15.97 -8.84
C LYS A 105 -18.02 -15.17 -7.54
N ILE A 106 -16.82 -14.61 -7.33
CA ILE A 106 -16.38 -13.97 -6.10
C ILE A 106 -16.07 -12.50 -6.39
N LEU A 107 -16.66 -11.63 -5.58
CA LEU A 107 -16.41 -10.20 -5.67
C LEU A 107 -14.94 -9.90 -5.31
N PRO A 108 -14.27 -8.93 -5.96
CA PRO A 108 -12.86 -8.63 -5.69
C PRO A 108 -12.56 -8.36 -4.20
N ARG A 109 -13.50 -7.74 -3.48
CA ARG A 109 -13.42 -7.51 -2.03
C ARG A 109 -13.32 -8.80 -1.22
N GLU A 110 -14.09 -9.82 -1.59
CA GLU A 110 -14.11 -11.12 -0.90
C GLU A 110 -12.82 -11.90 -1.18
N MET A 111 -12.33 -11.87 -2.42
CA MET A 111 -11.03 -12.45 -2.76
C MET A 111 -9.90 -11.86 -1.91
N ILE A 112 -9.88 -10.53 -1.76
CA ILE A 112 -8.94 -9.82 -0.89
C ILE A 112 -9.02 -10.33 0.56
N ALA A 113 -10.24 -10.44 1.12
CA ALA A 113 -10.43 -10.93 2.48
C ALA A 113 -9.97 -12.38 2.67
N LEU A 114 -10.38 -13.26 1.74
CA LEU A 114 -10.04 -14.68 1.78
C LEU A 114 -8.52 -14.88 1.72
N GLN A 115 -7.84 -14.17 0.84
CA GLN A 115 -6.39 -14.17 0.75
C GLN A 115 -5.73 -13.64 2.03
N ALA A 116 -6.19 -12.50 2.55
CA ALA A 116 -5.65 -11.92 3.78
C ALA A 116 -5.83 -12.83 5.00
N SER A 117 -6.83 -13.73 4.99
CA SER A 117 -7.02 -14.74 6.05
C SER A 117 -5.86 -15.74 6.19
N PHE A 118 -4.96 -15.82 5.18
CA PHE A 118 -3.74 -16.61 5.23
C PHE A 118 -2.58 -15.92 5.96
N PHE A 119 -2.74 -14.64 6.30
CA PHE A 119 -1.70 -13.85 6.92
C PHE A 119 -1.45 -14.25 8.37
N GLY A 120 -0.24 -14.71 8.66
CA GLY A 120 0.14 -15.15 10.01
C GLY A 120 -0.35 -16.55 10.38
N ILE A 121 -0.83 -17.34 9.42
CA ILE A 121 -1.13 -18.76 9.62
C ILE A 121 0.14 -19.54 10.00
N GLY A 122 -0.01 -20.47 10.95
CA GLY A 122 1.00 -21.49 11.23
C GLY A 122 0.84 -22.72 10.32
N ASN A 123 1.92 -23.47 10.12
CA ASN A 123 1.97 -24.58 9.15
C ASN A 123 0.85 -25.63 9.31
N ASN A 124 0.31 -25.83 10.52
CA ASN A 124 -0.68 -26.86 10.81
C ASN A 124 -2.09 -26.54 10.27
N ASP A 125 -2.41 -25.27 10.07
CA ASP A 125 -3.75 -24.83 9.62
C ASP A 125 -3.79 -24.54 8.11
N TYR A 126 -2.64 -24.58 7.45
CA TYR A 126 -2.48 -24.20 6.05
C TYR A 126 -3.28 -25.10 5.10
N GLU A 127 -3.13 -26.42 5.22
CA GLU A 127 -3.70 -27.38 4.27
C GLU A 127 -5.23 -27.32 4.25
N ALA A 128 -5.85 -27.26 5.43
CA ALA A 128 -7.31 -27.17 5.56
C ALA A 128 -7.84 -25.88 4.94
N LYS A 129 -7.21 -24.74 5.22
CA LYS A 129 -7.60 -23.45 4.64
C LYS A 129 -7.34 -23.35 3.15
N ALA A 130 -6.23 -23.89 2.65
CA ALA A 130 -5.94 -23.93 1.21
C ALA A 130 -6.99 -24.74 0.44
N LYS A 131 -7.44 -25.86 1.03
CA LYS A 131 -8.55 -26.65 0.48
C LYS A 131 -9.86 -25.86 0.46
N GLU A 132 -10.24 -25.26 1.59
CA GLU A 132 -11.45 -24.43 1.69
C GLU A 132 -11.41 -23.25 0.69
N PHE A 133 -10.28 -22.56 0.59
CA PHE A 133 -10.07 -21.48 -0.38
C PHE A 133 -10.33 -21.95 -1.81
N LYS A 134 -9.81 -23.13 -2.19
CA LYS A 134 -10.02 -23.69 -3.53
C LYS A 134 -11.47 -24.12 -3.77
N GLU A 135 -12.15 -24.63 -2.75
CA GLU A 135 -13.57 -24.96 -2.85
C GLU A 135 -14.45 -23.72 -3.03
N ILE A 136 -14.13 -22.63 -2.34
CA ILE A 136 -14.84 -21.34 -2.44
C ILE A 136 -14.55 -20.66 -3.78
N THR A 137 -13.27 -20.51 -4.12
CA THR A 137 -12.81 -19.66 -5.23
C THR A 137 -12.65 -20.39 -6.56
N GLY A 138 -12.47 -21.70 -6.53
CA GLY A 138 -12.01 -22.46 -7.69
C GLY A 138 -10.51 -22.26 -8.00
N GLU A 139 -9.81 -21.41 -7.26
CA GLU A 139 -8.40 -21.08 -7.47
C GLU A 139 -7.50 -21.73 -6.40
N ASP A 140 -6.26 -22.00 -6.77
CA ASP A 140 -5.24 -22.40 -5.80
C ASP A 140 -4.67 -21.15 -5.11
N PHE A 141 -4.68 -21.13 -3.77
CA PHE A 141 -4.16 -20.01 -2.99
C PHE A 141 -2.71 -19.67 -3.36
N ASN A 142 -1.87 -20.66 -3.64
CA ASN A 142 -0.47 -20.44 -3.97
C ASN A 142 -0.30 -19.70 -5.31
N THR A 143 -1.27 -19.80 -6.22
CA THR A 143 -1.20 -19.15 -7.55
C THR A 143 -2.04 -17.88 -7.64
N ALA A 144 -3.08 -17.74 -6.82
CA ALA A 144 -4.03 -16.64 -6.89
C ALA A 144 -3.42 -15.28 -6.52
N PHE A 145 -3.88 -14.22 -7.20
CA PHE A 145 -3.62 -12.81 -6.89
C PHE A 145 -4.81 -12.20 -6.15
N MET A 146 -4.57 -11.24 -5.27
CA MET A 146 -5.65 -10.56 -4.55
C MET A 146 -6.47 -9.65 -5.47
N PHE A 147 -5.80 -9.03 -6.44
CA PHE A 147 -6.41 -8.12 -7.40
C PHE A 147 -5.52 -7.98 -8.65
N ASN A 148 -6.12 -7.65 -9.82
CA ASN A 148 -5.41 -7.39 -11.07
C ASN A 148 -4.73 -5.99 -11.09
N SER A 149 -3.95 -5.71 -10.05
CA SER A 149 -3.33 -4.42 -9.76
C SER A 149 -2.25 -3.97 -10.76
N ASP A 150 -1.87 -4.85 -11.69
CA ASP A 150 -0.94 -4.58 -12.80
C ASP A 150 -1.63 -3.83 -13.95
N LYS A 151 -2.96 -3.94 -14.04
CA LYS A 151 -3.76 -3.42 -15.16
C LYS A 151 -4.91 -2.53 -14.72
N GLU A 152 -5.39 -2.69 -13.49
CA GLU A 152 -6.60 -2.04 -13.02
C GLU A 152 -6.36 -1.24 -11.73
N LEU A 153 -7.06 -0.11 -11.61
CA LEU A 153 -7.12 0.64 -10.36
C LEU A 153 -8.05 -0.06 -9.39
N ILE A 154 -7.62 -0.17 -8.14
CA ILE A 154 -8.45 -0.71 -7.06
C ILE A 154 -9.52 0.36 -6.73
N PRO A 155 -10.81 0.05 -6.82
CA PRO A 155 -11.87 1.00 -6.52
C PRO A 155 -11.79 1.53 -5.09
N ASP A 156 -12.10 2.81 -4.92
CA ASP A 156 -12.11 3.46 -3.60
C ASP A 156 -13.11 2.78 -2.64
N GLU A 157 -14.19 2.17 -3.15
CA GLU A 157 -15.11 1.41 -2.29
C GLU A 157 -14.47 0.19 -1.65
N ILE A 158 -13.53 -0.44 -2.34
CA ILE A 158 -12.76 -1.56 -1.78
C ILE A 158 -11.74 -1.01 -0.78
N ILE A 159 -10.99 0.03 -1.17
CA ILE A 159 -9.92 0.60 -0.34
C ILE A 159 -10.45 1.06 1.02
N LYS A 160 -11.59 1.76 1.05
CA LYS A 160 -12.17 2.33 2.28
C LYS A 160 -12.64 1.28 3.30
N ASP A 161 -12.77 0.03 2.88
CA ASP A 161 -13.23 -1.11 3.69
C ASP A 161 -12.13 -2.14 3.98
N LEU A 162 -10.88 -1.85 3.59
CA LEU A 162 -9.75 -2.72 3.92
C LEU A 162 -9.43 -2.63 5.42
N SER A 163 -9.22 -3.77 6.04
CA SER A 163 -8.54 -3.91 7.33
C SER A 163 -7.04 -3.61 7.21
N ARG A 164 -6.37 -3.49 8.36
CA ARG A 164 -4.93 -3.19 8.39
C ARG A 164 -4.10 -4.25 7.66
N ASP A 165 -4.38 -5.51 7.91
CA ASP A 165 -3.62 -6.60 7.31
C ASP A 165 -3.97 -6.73 5.81
N GLU A 166 -5.23 -6.55 5.41
CA GLU A 166 -5.63 -6.51 3.99
C GLU A 166 -4.93 -5.40 3.21
N ALA A 167 -4.95 -4.16 3.71
CA ALA A 167 -4.27 -3.02 3.07
C ALA A 167 -2.75 -3.25 2.96
N SER A 168 -2.15 -3.77 4.03
CA SER A 168 -0.73 -4.11 4.06
C SER A 168 -0.41 -5.16 3.00
N ILE A 169 -1.13 -6.29 2.95
CA ILE A 169 -0.82 -7.38 2.01
C ILE A 169 -1.10 -6.94 0.58
N LEU A 170 -2.23 -6.28 0.31
CA LEU A 170 -2.62 -5.84 -1.03
C LEU A 170 -1.59 -4.88 -1.64
N ARG A 171 -1.14 -3.89 -0.87
CA ARG A 171 -0.07 -2.99 -1.31
C ARG A 171 1.25 -3.75 -1.51
N ASN A 172 1.58 -4.68 -0.62
CA ASN A 172 2.82 -5.45 -0.73
C ASN A 172 2.78 -6.51 -1.83
N GLU A 173 1.61 -6.98 -2.27
CA GLU A 173 1.47 -7.87 -3.42
C GLU A 173 2.00 -7.20 -4.69
N ILE A 174 1.68 -5.92 -4.89
CA ILE A 174 2.18 -5.13 -6.01
C ILE A 174 3.72 -5.17 -6.05
N TYR A 175 4.38 -4.93 -4.91
CA TYR A 175 5.83 -5.04 -4.82
C TYR A 175 6.34 -6.49 -5.01
N ALA A 176 5.62 -7.48 -4.48
CA ALA A 176 5.97 -8.89 -4.56
C ALA A 176 6.00 -9.39 -6.02
N ARG A 177 5.06 -8.93 -6.86
CA ARG A 177 4.98 -9.30 -8.29
C ARG A 177 6.25 -8.93 -9.05
N HIS A 178 6.96 -7.88 -8.61
CA HIS A 178 8.24 -7.45 -9.16
C HIS A 178 9.47 -8.05 -8.46
N GLY A 179 9.26 -8.99 -7.53
CA GLY A 179 10.32 -9.65 -6.79
C GLY A 179 10.94 -8.81 -5.67
N TYR A 180 10.14 -7.95 -5.04
CA TYR A 180 10.60 -7.19 -3.88
C TYR A 180 11.04 -8.13 -2.74
N ALA A 181 12.27 -7.94 -2.26
CA ALA A 181 12.88 -8.78 -1.25
C ALA A 181 12.41 -8.41 0.17
N PHE A 182 11.32 -9.04 0.64
CA PHE A 182 10.85 -8.89 2.02
C PHE A 182 11.88 -9.42 3.03
N GLY A 183 12.07 -8.67 4.12
CA GLY A 183 12.82 -9.15 5.28
C GLY A 183 12.05 -10.21 6.08
N GLN A 184 12.65 -10.73 7.14
CA GLN A 184 11.97 -11.68 8.02
C GLN A 184 10.68 -11.08 8.61
N GLY A 185 9.61 -11.87 8.68
CA GLY A 185 8.34 -11.47 9.27
C GLY A 185 7.14 -11.98 8.48
N ARG A 186 5.95 -11.50 8.88
CA ARG A 186 4.66 -12.00 8.36
C ARG A 186 4.52 -11.87 6.84
N LEU A 187 5.02 -10.78 6.24
CA LEU A 187 4.97 -10.57 4.78
C LEU A 187 5.86 -11.58 4.02
N ALA A 188 7.09 -11.81 4.48
CA ALA A 188 7.92 -12.84 3.86
C ALA A 188 7.30 -14.24 4.01
N SER A 189 6.78 -14.57 5.20
CA SER A 189 6.08 -15.85 5.41
C SER A 189 4.89 -16.01 4.46
N TYR A 190 4.09 -14.96 4.28
CA TYR A 190 2.93 -14.98 3.40
C TYR A 190 3.31 -15.15 1.93
N PHE A 191 4.20 -14.30 1.40
CA PHE A 191 4.56 -14.35 -0.02
C PHE A 191 5.42 -15.56 -0.37
N ASN A 192 6.16 -16.15 0.57
CA ASN A 192 6.87 -17.41 0.32
C ASN A 192 5.92 -18.60 0.05
N LEU A 193 4.63 -18.47 0.38
CA LEU A 193 3.62 -19.45 0.00
C LEU A 193 3.18 -19.27 -1.46
N LYS A 194 3.43 -18.11 -2.08
CA LYS A 194 3.02 -17.84 -3.47
C LYS A 194 4.02 -18.43 -4.45
N THR A 195 3.56 -19.27 -5.37
CA THR A 195 4.42 -19.94 -6.35
C THR A 195 5.01 -18.98 -7.38
N TRP A 196 4.32 -17.87 -7.65
CA TRP A 196 4.78 -16.82 -8.56
C TRP A 196 5.78 -15.86 -7.92
N TYR A 197 5.92 -15.86 -6.59
CA TYR A 197 6.82 -14.94 -5.89
C TYR A 197 8.24 -15.49 -5.84
N THR A 198 9.20 -14.63 -6.16
CA THR A 198 10.63 -14.92 -5.98
C THR A 198 11.33 -13.63 -5.58
N SER A 199 12.00 -13.64 -4.42
CA SER A 199 12.77 -12.49 -3.93
C SER A 199 13.97 -12.21 -4.85
N LYS A 200 14.07 -10.98 -5.37
CA LYS A 200 15.15 -10.54 -6.27
C LYS A 200 15.91 -9.33 -5.73
N THR A 201 15.20 -8.25 -5.40
CA THR A 201 15.82 -6.94 -5.09
C THR A 201 14.93 -6.12 -4.17
N ARG A 202 15.49 -5.10 -3.49
CA ARG A 202 14.70 -4.10 -2.75
C ARG A 202 14.33 -2.87 -3.55
N ALA A 203 14.90 -2.73 -4.75
CA ALA A 203 14.58 -1.66 -5.68
C ALA A 203 13.80 -2.28 -6.86
N VAL A 204 12.47 -2.20 -6.79
CA VAL A 204 11.59 -2.64 -7.86
C VAL A 204 10.96 -1.42 -8.53
N GLU A 205 10.78 -1.51 -9.84
CA GLU A 205 10.07 -0.50 -10.61
C GLU A 205 8.62 -0.92 -10.79
N LEU A 206 7.71 0.01 -10.57
CA LEU A 206 6.27 -0.19 -10.72
C LEU A 206 5.79 0.56 -11.96
N ASN A 207 4.75 0.07 -12.60
CA ASN A 207 4.07 0.81 -13.66
C ASN A 207 3.19 1.95 -13.08
N GLU A 208 2.62 2.80 -13.92
CA GLU A 208 1.84 3.96 -13.47
C GLU A 208 0.57 3.58 -12.69
N ILE A 209 -0.12 2.50 -13.09
CA ILE A 209 -1.33 2.01 -12.42
C ILE A 209 -0.97 1.45 -11.04
N GLU A 210 0.11 0.67 -10.96
CA GLU A 210 0.63 0.12 -9.71
C GLU A 210 1.08 1.24 -8.74
N LYS A 211 1.76 2.28 -9.24
CA LYS A 211 2.11 3.46 -8.43
C LYS A 211 0.88 4.16 -7.87
N GLN A 212 -0.17 4.32 -8.67
CA GLN A 212 -1.42 4.92 -8.23
C GLN A 212 -2.11 4.06 -7.16
N ASN A 213 -2.22 2.75 -7.39
CA ASN A 213 -2.77 1.80 -6.42
C ASN A 213 -2.01 1.83 -5.09
N VAL A 214 -0.68 1.76 -5.13
CA VAL A 214 0.17 1.87 -3.93
C VAL A 214 -0.07 3.20 -3.21
N THR A 215 -0.17 4.29 -3.95
CA THR A 215 -0.40 5.63 -3.40
C THR A 215 -1.76 5.72 -2.70
N ASN A 216 -2.82 5.22 -3.33
CA ASN A 216 -4.18 5.24 -2.78
C ASN A 216 -4.29 4.38 -1.51
N ILE A 217 -3.77 3.15 -1.55
CA ILE A 217 -3.75 2.28 -0.36
C ILE A 217 -2.91 2.90 0.75
N TYR A 218 -1.75 3.48 0.43
CA TYR A 218 -0.92 4.14 1.42
C TYR A 218 -1.61 5.34 2.05
N ALA A 219 -2.25 6.20 1.26
CA ALA A 219 -3.02 7.33 1.75
C ALA A 219 -4.14 6.85 2.70
N TYR A 220 -4.83 5.76 2.36
CA TYR A 220 -5.82 5.14 3.22
C TYR A 220 -5.22 4.65 4.54
N GLU A 221 -4.13 3.88 4.53
CA GLU A 221 -3.45 3.44 5.75
C GLU A 221 -3.05 4.63 6.64
N ARG A 222 -2.54 5.71 6.03
CA ARG A 222 -2.18 6.95 6.73
C ARG A 222 -3.39 7.62 7.37
N SER A 223 -4.53 7.65 6.68
CA SER A 223 -5.80 8.17 7.21
C SER A 223 -6.29 7.39 8.44
N LYS A 224 -5.98 6.09 8.51
CA LYS A 224 -6.28 5.21 9.65
C LYS A 224 -5.22 5.21 10.75
N GLY A 225 -4.11 5.93 10.56
CA GLY A 225 -2.99 5.94 11.51
C GLY A 225 -2.15 4.66 11.51
N TRP A 226 -2.27 3.84 10.47
CA TRP A 226 -1.46 2.63 10.31
C TRP A 226 -0.05 2.99 9.83
N LYS A 227 0.93 2.29 10.39
CA LYS A 227 2.35 2.39 10.05
C LYS A 227 2.84 1.07 9.50
#